data_AF-A0AAU2SME4-F1
#
_entry.id   AF-A0AAU2SME4-F1
#
_cell.length_a   1.000
_cell.length_b   1.000
_cell.length_c   1.000
_cell.angle_alpha   90.00
_cell.angle_beta   90.00
_cell.angle_gamma   90.00
#
_symmetry.space_group_name_H-M   'P 1'
#
loop_
_entity.id
_entity.type
_entity.pdbx_description
1 polymer ?
#
loop_
_entity_poly.entity_id
_entity_poly.type
_entity_poly.pdbx_seq_one_letter_code
_entity_poly.pdbx_strand_id
1 'polypeptide(L)'
;MCPLKERVRDAIGVRMFTVLAWVPERRALRRVHSRHPVEYPVGGEKSVVVAVGWLEECIAAQQPYFGPDHAAAVRGLFADHET
;
A
#
# COMPACT_ATOMS: atom_id res chain seq x y z
N MET A 1 15.66 -9.99 -10.90
CA MET A 1 14.53 -9.17 -11.39
C MET A 1 13.28 -9.60 -10.60
N CYS A 2 12.48 -8.69 -10.04
CA CYS A 2 11.37 -9.06 -9.13
C CYS A 2 10.11 -9.48 -9.92
N PRO A 3 9.68 -10.75 -9.87
CA PRO A 3 8.60 -11.28 -10.73
C PRO A 3 7.25 -10.59 -10.54
N LEU A 4 6.99 -10.07 -9.33
CA LEU A 4 5.75 -9.35 -9.01
C LEU A 4 5.61 -8.05 -9.83
N LYS A 5 6.71 -7.32 -10.03
CA LYS A 5 6.73 -6.06 -10.78
C LYS A 5 6.28 -6.23 -12.23
N GLU A 6 6.67 -7.34 -12.84
CA GLU A 6 6.35 -7.66 -14.24
C GLU A 6 4.88 -8.08 -14.36
N ARG A 7 4.42 -8.99 -13.49
CA ARG A 7 3.02 -9.42 -13.48
C ARG A 7 2.03 -8.27 -13.25
N VAL A 8 2.33 -7.35 -12.34
CA VAL A 8 1.49 -6.16 -12.09
C VAL A 8 1.47 -5.22 -13.30
N ARG A 9 2.62 -5.01 -13.94
CA ARG A 9 2.71 -4.18 -15.15
C ARG A 9 1.84 -4.74 -16.28
N ASP A 10 1.91 -6.04 -16.50
CA ASP A 10 1.24 -6.69 -17.63
C ASP A 10 -0.27 -6.82 -17.38
N ALA A 11 -0.69 -7.04 -16.13
CA ALA A 11 -2.10 -7.21 -15.78
C ALA A 11 -2.89 -5.89 -15.68
N ILE A 12 -2.27 -4.81 -15.17
CA ILE A 12 -3.00 -3.57 -14.84
C ILE A 12 -2.60 -2.41 -15.77
N GLY A 13 -1.48 -2.50 -16.50
CA GLY A 13 -0.99 -1.43 -17.37
C GLY A 13 -0.51 -0.18 -16.60
N VAL A 14 -0.51 -0.19 -15.27
CA VAL A 14 -0.18 0.98 -14.44
C VAL A 14 1.27 1.40 -14.63
N ARG A 15 1.42 2.67 -15.00
CA ARG A 15 2.71 3.37 -15.08
C ARG A 15 3.25 3.79 -13.72
N MET A 16 2.40 3.94 -12.70
CA MET A 16 2.77 4.41 -11.36
C MET A 16 2.46 3.34 -10.31
N PHE A 17 3.49 2.84 -9.63
CA PHE A 17 3.33 1.97 -8.46
C PHE A 17 4.46 2.20 -7.46
N THR A 18 4.16 1.98 -6.18
CA THR A 18 5.08 2.10 -5.05
C THR A 18 4.99 0.83 -4.20
N VAL A 19 6.14 0.29 -3.80
CA VAL A 19 6.23 -0.88 -2.92
C VAL A 19 6.61 -0.41 -1.52
N LEU A 20 5.81 -0.84 -0.55
CA LEU A 20 5.98 -0.54 0.86
C LEU A 20 6.33 -1.83 1.62
N ALA A 21 7.33 -1.77 2.48
CA ALA A 21 7.67 -2.85 3.40
C ALA A 21 7.16 -2.51 4.81
N TRP A 22 6.56 -3.49 5.48
CA TRP A 22 6.14 -3.36 6.87
C TRP A 22 7.37 -3.36 7.80
N VAL A 23 7.40 -2.41 8.75
CA VAL A 23 8.41 -2.27 9.79
C VAL A 23 7.71 -2.45 11.15
N PRO A 24 7.70 -3.67 11.72
CA PRO A 24 6.93 -3.98 12.92
C PRO A 24 7.27 -3.10 14.12
N GLU A 25 8.57 -2.83 14.33
CA GLU A 25 9.09 -2.12 15.52
C GLU A 25 8.58 -0.68 15.60
N ARG A 26 8.26 -0.09 14.44
CA ARG A 26 7.80 1.30 14.29
C ARG A 26 6.32 1.39 13.95
N ARG A 27 5.66 0.25 13.73
CA ARG A 27 4.31 0.14 13.16
C ARG A 27 4.13 1.02 11.92
N ALA A 28 5.10 0.97 11.00
CA ALA A 28 5.17 1.85 9.84
C ALA A 28 5.38 1.08 8.54
N LEU A 29 4.96 1.69 7.43
CA LEU A 29 5.26 1.22 6.07
C LEU A 29 6.38 2.06 5.48
N ARG A 30 7.50 1.43 5.10
CA ARG A 30 8.65 2.08 4.47
C ARG A 30 8.64 1.86 2.97
N ARG A 31 8.83 2.93 2.19
CA ARG A 31 8.98 2.84 0.72
C ARG A 31 10.31 2.18 0.37
N VAL A 32 10.25 0.99 -0.24
CA VAL A 32 11.43 0.25 -0.73
C VAL A 32 11.58 0.37 -2.24
N HIS A 33 10.52 0.73 -2.95
CA HIS A 33 10.57 1.03 -4.38
C HIS A 33 9.47 2.02 -4.77
N SER A 34 9.75 2.91 -5.71
CA SER A 34 8.77 3.74 -6.39
C SER A 34 9.19 3.96 -7.82
N ARG A 35 8.23 4.02 -8.75
CA ARG A 35 8.48 4.49 -10.12
C ARG A 35 8.59 6.02 -10.21
N HIS A 36 8.13 6.73 -9.19
CA HIS A 36 8.15 8.19 -9.05
C HIS A 36 8.82 8.55 -7.73
N PRO A 37 10.17 8.43 -7.63
CA PRO A 37 10.87 8.60 -6.37
C PRO A 37 11.00 10.08 -5.95
N VAL A 38 10.76 11.04 -6.84
CA VAL A 38 10.77 12.47 -6.47
C VAL A 38 9.53 12.79 -5.64
N GLU A 39 8.36 12.36 -6.12
CA GLU A 39 7.07 12.55 -5.46
C GLU A 39 6.88 11.56 -4.30
N TYR A 40 7.41 10.33 -4.45
CA TYR A 40 7.39 9.30 -3.44
C TYR A 40 8.80 8.79 -3.09
N PRO A 41 9.57 9.54 -2.28
CA PRO A 41 10.93 9.17 -1.89
C PRO A 41 11.06 7.76 -1.33
N VAL A 42 12.00 7.00 -1.88
CA VAL A 42 12.45 5.72 -1.30
C VAL A 42 13.07 6.01 0.07
N GLY A 43 12.71 5.19 1.06
CA GLY A 43 13.04 5.44 2.46
C GLY A 43 12.00 6.26 3.23
N GLY A 44 11.09 6.95 2.54
CA GLY A 44 9.97 7.63 3.18
C GLY A 44 9.05 6.64 3.90
N GLU A 45 8.65 6.99 5.12
CA GLU A 45 7.76 6.19 5.95
C GLU A 45 6.33 6.75 5.93
N LYS A 46 5.35 5.86 6.04
CA LYS A 46 3.93 6.19 6.26
C LYS A 46 3.51 5.49 7.55
N SER A 47 3.07 6.27 8.54
CA SER A 47 2.44 5.70 9.74
C SER A 47 1.13 5.03 9.35
N VAL A 48 0.92 3.80 9.82
CA VAL A 48 -0.34 3.09 9.59
C VAL A 48 -1.29 3.49 10.71
N VAL A 49 -1.95 4.63 10.54
CA VAL A 49 -3.10 5.04 11.36
C VAL A 49 -4.38 4.30 10.89
N VAL A 50 -4.27 3.52 9.82
CA VAL A 50 -5.35 3.18 8.90
C VAL A 50 -5.77 1.71 9.08
N ALA A 51 -7.03 1.55 9.49
CA ALA A 51 -7.89 0.36 9.44
C ALA A 51 -7.54 -0.83 10.33
N VAL A 52 -8.34 -0.95 11.41
CA VAL A 52 -8.52 -2.21 12.14
C VAL A 52 -8.88 -3.31 11.14
N GLY A 53 -7.98 -4.29 10.96
CA GLY A 53 -8.17 -5.45 10.07
C GLY A 53 -7.24 -5.49 8.85
N TRP A 54 -6.81 -4.36 8.28
CA TRP A 54 -5.98 -4.38 7.07
C TRP A 54 -4.59 -5.00 7.31
N LEU A 55 -3.97 -4.68 8.46
CA LEU A 55 -2.69 -5.31 8.84
C LEU A 55 -2.85 -6.82 9.04
N GLU A 56 -3.96 -7.26 9.63
CA GLU A 56 -4.23 -8.69 9.83
C GLU A 56 -4.37 -9.39 8.48
N GLU A 57 -5.17 -8.84 7.56
CA GLU A 57 -5.42 -9.43 6.25
C GLU A 57 -4.19 -9.41 5.32
N CYS A 58 -3.58 -8.24 5.14
CA CYS A 58 -2.50 -8.05 4.17
C CYS A 58 -1.12 -8.45 4.70
N ILE A 59 -0.83 -8.19 5.98
CA ILE A 59 0.50 -8.46 6.54
C ILE A 59 0.52 -9.84 7.21
N ALA A 60 -0.41 -10.14 8.12
CA ALA A 60 -0.39 -11.41 8.85
C ALA A 60 -0.88 -12.59 8.00
N ALA A 61 -2.03 -12.46 7.33
CA ALA A 61 -2.63 -13.52 6.51
C ALA A 61 -2.10 -13.55 5.06
N GLN A 62 -1.27 -12.57 4.68
CA GLN A 62 -0.68 -12.41 3.34
C GLN A 62 -1.73 -12.45 2.20
N GLN A 63 -2.94 -11.95 2.47
CA GLN A 63 -4.01 -11.88 1.47
C GLN A 63 -4.06 -10.50 0.82
N PRO A 64 -4.25 -10.41 -0.51
CA PRO A 64 -4.42 -9.12 -1.17
C PRO A 64 -5.80 -8.54 -0.82
N TYR A 65 -5.82 -7.32 -0.29
CA TYR A 65 -7.06 -6.57 -0.10
C TYR A 65 -7.43 -5.79 -1.36
N PHE A 66 -8.66 -5.96 -1.85
CA PHE A 66 -9.23 -5.19 -2.95
C PHE A 66 -10.54 -4.54 -2.49
N GLY A 67 -10.55 -3.22 -2.35
CA GLY A 67 -11.74 -2.47 -1.95
C GLY A 67 -12.83 -2.56 -3.02
N PRO A 68 -14.01 -3.13 -2.72
CA PRO A 68 -15.02 -3.45 -3.73
C PRO A 68 -15.81 -2.23 -4.23
N ASP A 69 -15.95 -1.19 -3.40
CA ASP A 69 -16.54 0.09 -3.79
C ASP A 69 -15.86 1.27 -3.09
N HIS A 70 -15.86 2.43 -3.76
CA HIS A 70 -15.20 3.65 -3.28
C HIS A 70 -15.74 4.11 -1.92
N ALA A 71 -17.02 3.87 -1.64
CA ALA A 71 -17.71 4.43 -0.49
C ALA A 71 -17.35 3.66 0.79
N ALA A 72 -17.33 2.34 0.76
CA ALA A 72 -16.94 1.48 1.88
C ALA A 72 -15.42 1.41 2.05
N ALA A 73 -14.67 1.28 0.95
CA ALA A 73 -13.22 1.11 1.00
C ALA A 73 -12.50 2.40 1.38
N VAL A 74 -13.00 3.58 0.98
CA VAL A 74 -12.32 4.84 1.33
C VAL A 74 -12.69 5.28 2.74
N ARG A 75 -13.98 5.26 3.10
CA ARG A 75 -14.43 5.72 4.43
C ARG A 75 -13.94 4.85 5.58
N GLY A 76 -13.88 3.53 5.37
CA GLY A 76 -13.46 2.58 6.40
C GLY A 76 -11.94 2.53 6.61
N LEU A 77 -11.15 2.91 5.59
CA LEU A 77 -9.69 2.91 5.69
C LEU A 77 -9.13 4.29 6.01
N PHE A 78 -9.52 5.31 5.24
CA PHE A 78 -8.92 6.64 5.33
C PHE A 78 -9.71 7.48 6.34
N ALA A 79 -9.07 7.82 7.47
CA ALA A 79 -9.67 8.63 8.52
C ALA A 79 -10.01 10.06 8.04
N ASP A 80 -9.37 10.51 6.96
CA ASP A 80 -9.47 11.83 6.34
C ASP A 80 -10.35 11.85 5.07
N HIS A 81 -11.17 10.82 4.84
CA HIS A 81 -11.95 10.65 3.62
C HIS A 81 -12.97 11.75 3.28
N GLU A 82 -13.32 12.63 4.23
CA GLU A 82 -14.25 13.75 4.01
C GLU A 82 -13.55 15.08 3.66
N THR A 83 -12.21 15.10 3.67
CA THR A 83 -11.40 16.33 3.52
C THR A 83 -10.98 16.61 2.08
#